data_AF-A0A933L6I0-F1
#
_entry.id   AF-A0A933L6I0-F1
#
_cell.length_a   1.000
_cell.length_b   1.000
_cell.length_c   1.000
_cell.angle_alpha   90.00
_cell.angle_beta   90.00
_cell.angle_gamma   90.00
#
_symmetry.space_group_name_H-M   'P 1'
#
loop_
_entity.id
_entity.type
_entity.pdbx_description
1 polymer ?
#
loop_
_entity_poly.entity_id
_entity_poly.type
_entity_poly.pdbx_seq_one_letter_code
_entity_poly.pdbx_strand_id
1 'polypeptide(L)' 'MQHLKRNHIHVFVDGACKGNPGPGGWGVILILPDVYVKETGGHQKTATNNQMELT' A
#
# COMPACT_ATOMS: atom_id res chain seq x y z
N MET A 1 16.12 13.78 -0.56
CA MET A 1 14.66 13.78 -0.29
C MET A 1 13.96 14.10 -1.58
N GLN A 2 13.09 13.22 -2.08
CA GLN A 2 12.37 13.43 -3.34
C GLN A 2 11.39 14.59 -3.15
N HIS A 3 11.46 15.60 -4.02
CA HIS A 3 10.49 16.69 -4.03
C HIS A 3 9.17 16.17 -4.61
N LEU A 4 8.22 15.84 -3.73
CA LEU A 4 6.84 15.53 -4.10
C LEU A 4 6.22 16.74 -4.81
N LYS A 5 5.61 16.53 -5.98
CA LYS A 5 5.08 17.63 -6.80
C LYS A 5 3.78 18.14 -6.20
N ARG A 6 3.70 19.46 -6.02
CA ARG A 6 2.64 20.16 -5.27
C ARG A 6 1.21 20.05 -5.84
N ASN A 7 1.02 19.40 -7.00
CA ASN A 7 -0.29 19.16 -7.65
C ASN A 7 -0.54 17.68 -7.99
N HIS A 8 0.22 16.76 -7.39
CA HIS A 8 0.05 15.32 -7.63
C HIS A 8 -0.50 14.63 -6.38
N ILE A 9 -1.32 13.61 -6.62
CA ILE A 9 -1.61 12.60 -5.60
C ILE A 9 -0.48 11.59 -5.65
N HIS A 10 0.22 11.41 -4.55
CA HIS A 10 1.22 10.35 -4.42
C HIS A 10 0.58 9.15 -3.73
N VAL A 11 0.74 7.97 -4.33
CA VAL A 11 0.23 6.73 -3.78
C VAL A 11 1.41 5.80 -3.51
N PHE A 12 1.59 5.41 -2.26
CA PHE A 12 2.54 4.41 -1.84
C PHE A 12 1.78 3.17 -1.42
N VAL A 13 2.21 2.02 -1.88
CA VAL A 13 1.55 0.73 -1.67
C VAL A 13 2.59 -0.28 -1.26
N ASP A 14 2.21 -1.17 -0.36
CA ASP A 14 3.04 -2.30 0.02
C ASP A 14 2.15 -3.46 0.46
N GLY A 15 2.65 -4.68 0.30
CA GLY A 15 1.92 -5.91 0.58
C GLY A 15 2.87 -7.03 0.96
N ALA A 16 2.44 -7.85 1.91
CA ALA A 16 3.25 -8.97 2.38
C ALA A 16 2.39 -10.14 2.85
N CYS A 17 2.96 -11.34 2.80
CA CYS A 17 2.39 -12.55 3.39
C CYS A 17 3.35 -13.24 4.37
N LYS A 18 2.81 -13.80 5.46
CA LYS A 18 3.53 -14.69 6.37
C LYS A 18 3.35 -16.14 5.89
N GLY A 19 4.28 -16.60 5.05
CA GLY A 19 4.15 -17.83 4.28
C GLY A 19 3.50 -17.57 2.93
N ASN A 20 3.88 -18.30 1.88
CA ASN A 20 3.45 -18.03 0.50
C ASN A 20 2.97 -19.34 -0.17
N PRO A 21 1.71 -19.78 0.06
CA PRO A 21 0.59 -19.01 0.64
C PRO A 21 0.55 -18.96 2.17
N GLY A 22 -0.07 -17.93 2.73
CA GLY A 22 -0.24 -17.73 4.18
C GLY A 22 -1.07 -16.48 4.51
N PRO A 23 -1.25 -16.11 5.79
CA PRO A 23 -1.91 -14.87 6.16
C PRO A 23 -1.18 -13.66 5.56
N GLY A 24 -1.93 -12.80 4.86
CA GLY A 24 -1.38 -11.67 4.13
C GLY A 24 -2.17 -10.38 4.35
N GLY A 25 -1.51 -9.26 4.09
CA GLY A 25 -2.14 -7.96 4.11
C GLY A 25 -1.42 -6.95 3.23
N TRP A 26 -2.11 -5.85 2.94
CA TRP A 26 -1.62 -4.76 2.13
C TRP A 26 -2.02 -3.41 2.74
N GLY A 27 -1.25 -2.38 2.42
CA GLY A 27 -1.46 -1.02 2.87
C GLY A 27 -1.24 -0.01 1.74
N VAL A 28 -1.94 1.10 1.83
CA VAL A 28 -1.86 2.24 0.91
C VAL A 28 -1.77 3.53 1.71
N ILE A 29 -0.81 4.38 1.35
CA ILE A 29 -0.68 5.76 1.82
C ILE A 29 -0.93 6.67 0.62
N LEU A 30 -1.94 7.53 0.71
CA LEU A 30 -2.18 8.61 -0.25
C LEU A 30 -1.73 9.94 0.35
N ILE A 31 -0.88 10.66 -0.35
CA ILE A 31 -0.48 12.03 -0.03
C ILE A 31 -1.14 12.96 -1.04
N LEU A 32 -2.03 13.82 -0.58
CA LEU A 32 -2.73 14.82 -1.39
C LEU A 32 -1.93 16.15 -1.45
N PRO A 33 -2.16 16.99 -2.49
CA PRO A 33 -1.52 18.30 -2.67
C PRO A 33 -1.52 19.23 -1.44
N ASP A 34 -2.55 19.13 -0.62
CA ASP A 34 -2.84 19.94 0.58
C ASP A 34 -2.32 19.30 1.88
N VAL A 35 -1.29 18.43 1.78
CA VAL A 35 -0.62 17.75 2.91
C VAL A 35 -1.54 16.74 3.64
N TYR A 36 -2.73 16.48 3.10
CA TYR A 36 -3.62 15.47 3.65
C TYR A 36 -3.08 14.07 3.35
N VAL A 37 -2.94 13.26 4.41
CA VAL A 37 -2.55 11.86 4.34
C VAL A 37 -3.77 10.99 4.59
N LYS A 38 -4.03 10.04 3.67
CA LYS A 38 -5.04 8.99 3.88
C LYS A 38 -4.37 7.63 3.86
N GLU A 39 -4.73 6.82 4.84
CA GLU A 39 -4.28 5.43 4.95
C GLU A 39 -5.45 4.49 4.76
N THR A 40 -5.22 3.38 4.05
CA THR A 40 -6.17 2.27 3.95
C THR A 40 -5.42 0.96 3.74
N GLY A 41 -6.03 -0.15 4.14
CA GLY A 41 -5.43 -1.47 3.96
C GLY A 41 -6.46 -2.58 4.06
N GLY A 42 -5.99 -3.79 3.82
CA GLY A 42 -6.81 -5.00 3.89
C GLY A 42 -5.98 -6.20 4.28
N HIS A 43 -6.65 -7.29 4.66
CA HIS A 43 -5.98 -8.53 5.00
C HIS A 43 -6.81 -9.74 4.55
N GLN A 44 -6.13 -10.87 4.34
CA GLN A 44 -6.74 -12.15 4.02
C GLN A 44 -6.04 -13.28 4.79
N LYS A 45 -6.82 -14.26 5.27
CA LYS A 45 -6.27 -15.39 6.06
C LYS A 45 -5.33 -16.28 5.25
N THR A 46 -5.54 -16.37 3.93
CA THR A 46 -4.74 -17.17 3.00
C THR A 46 -4.58 -16.39 1.70
N ALA A 47 -3.36 -15.93 1.42
CA ALA A 47 -2.97 -15.20 0.22
C ALA A 47 -1.52 -15.54 -0.18
N THR A 48 -1.17 -15.32 -1.43
CA THR A 48 0.22 -15.30 -1.91
C THR A 48 0.80 -13.90 -1.80
N ASN A 49 2.15 -13.79 -1.79
CA ASN A 49 2.81 -12.49 -1.74
C ASN A 49 2.36 -11.59 -2.91
N ASN A 50 2.29 -12.15 -4.11
CA ASN A 50 1.84 -11.44 -5.31
C ASN A 50 0.38 -10.94 -5.17
N GLN A 51 -0.51 -11.68 -4.51
CA GLN A 51 -1.89 -11.22 -4.29
C GLN A 51 -1.98 -10.02 -3.34
N MET A 52 -1.03 -9.88 -2.40
CA MET A 52 -1.00 -8.75 -1.47
C MET A 52 -0.20 -7.57 -2.04
N GLU A 53 0.78 -7.84 -2.90
CA GLU A 53 1.46 -6.81 -3.70
C GLU A 53 0.59 -6.35 -4.87
N LEU A 54 0.89 -5.16 -5.41
CA LEU A 54 0.12 -4.52 -6.48
C LEU A 54 0.43 -5.15 -7.86
N THR A 55 0.36 -6.48 -7.97
CA THR A 55 0.60 -7.24 -9.22
C THR A 55 -0.63 -7.46 -10.07
#